data_AF-A0A952J0D3-F1
#
_entry.id   AF-A0A952J0D3-F1
#
_cell.length_a   1.000
_cell.length_b   1.000
_cell.length_c   1.000
_cell.angle_alpha   90.00
_cell.angle_beta   90.00
_cell.angle_gamma   90.00
#
_symmetry.space_group_name_H-M   'P 1'
#
loop_
_entity.id
_entity.type
_entity.pdbx_description
1 polymer ?
#
loop_
_entity_poly.entity_id
_entity_poly.type
_entity_poly.pdbx_seq_one_letter_code
_entity_poly.pdbx_strand_id
1 'polypeptide(L)'
;MQRDVTALEVRDELQKAYRFGEHVDLTDCRISGELSVTGVDICGVDFTGSVFEDPVDFTGSTFQGLSWFKEVRIASAANFTRVCFSNDARFDRAQFVRAALFDDADFRGVACFDRILGEGIISLRGAVAYGNLSLADSQINNLLELDGATLMGGIWMPGCSAQSSMALDTCLVQGRIESDGEPPAGSAA
;
A
#
# COMPACT_ATOMS: atom_id res chain seq x y z
N MET A 1 22.71 -10.61 -0.96
CA MET A 1 23.26 -10.23 0.36
C MET A 1 22.62 -8.89 0.68
N GLN A 2 21.82 -8.78 1.75
CA GLN A 2 21.08 -7.54 2.04
C GLN A 2 22.05 -6.42 2.44
N ARG A 3 21.82 -5.22 1.92
CA ARG A 3 22.62 -4.02 2.24
C ARG A 3 22.05 -3.33 3.48
N ASP A 4 22.86 -3.11 4.50
CA ASP A 4 22.47 -2.32 5.67
C ASP A 4 22.46 -0.82 5.32
N VAL A 5 21.35 -0.15 5.62
CA VAL A 5 21.15 1.30 5.38
C VAL A 5 20.45 1.91 6.59
N THR A 6 20.81 3.12 6.97
CA THR A 6 20.13 3.85 8.06
C THR A 6 18.91 4.62 7.54
N ALA A 7 17.93 4.86 8.41
CA ALA A 7 16.79 5.70 8.09
C ALA A 7 17.19 7.13 7.67
N LEU A 8 18.29 7.67 8.19
CA LEU A 8 18.82 8.97 7.78
C LEU A 8 19.27 8.97 6.31
N GLU A 9 20.01 7.94 5.89
CA GLU A 9 20.43 7.79 4.49
C GLU A 9 19.23 7.60 3.58
N VAL A 10 18.26 6.77 3.96
CA VAL A 10 17.02 6.60 3.20
C VAL A 10 16.28 7.93 3.04
N ARG A 11 16.11 8.69 4.13
CA ARG A 11 15.44 10.00 4.07
C ARG A 11 16.15 10.96 3.10
N ASP A 12 17.47 11.02 3.15
CA ASP A 12 18.25 11.92 2.30
C ASP A 12 18.14 11.51 0.81
N GLU A 13 18.05 10.21 0.52
CA GLU A 13 17.78 9.69 -0.82
C GLU A 13 16.37 10.05 -1.32
N LEU A 14 15.35 9.86 -0.48
CA LEU A 14 13.93 10.10 -0.81
C LEU A 14 13.62 11.57 -1.12
N GLN A 15 14.38 12.50 -0.54
CA GLN A 15 14.19 13.94 -0.72
C GLN A 15 14.96 14.53 -1.91
N LYS A 16 15.62 13.69 -2.71
CA LYS A 16 16.25 14.13 -3.97
C LYS A 16 15.17 14.62 -4.94
N ALA A 17 15.55 15.57 -5.79
CA ALA A 17 14.66 16.09 -6.82
C ALA A 17 14.18 14.97 -7.75
N TYR A 18 12.86 14.81 -7.87
CA TYR A 18 12.26 13.84 -8.78
C TYR A 18 12.58 14.14 -10.24
N ARG A 19 12.85 13.08 -11.00
CA ARG A 19 13.00 13.10 -12.45
C ARG A 19 12.11 12.02 -13.05
N PHE A 20 11.35 12.41 -14.07
CA PHE A 20 10.40 11.50 -14.71
C PHE A 20 11.07 10.23 -15.22
N GLY A 21 10.55 9.07 -14.82
CA GLY A 21 11.08 7.76 -15.20
C GLY A 21 12.27 7.27 -14.34
N GLU A 22 12.79 8.10 -13.44
CA GLU A 22 13.83 7.71 -12.49
C GLU A 22 13.21 7.31 -11.14
N HIS A 23 13.90 6.43 -10.44
CA HIS A 23 13.60 6.05 -9.07
C HIS A 23 14.92 5.86 -8.30
N VAL A 24 14.87 6.10 -7.00
CA VAL A 24 15.93 5.74 -6.06
C VAL A 24 15.89 4.22 -5.86
N ASP A 25 17.02 3.56 -6.04
CA ASP A 25 17.16 2.12 -5.80
C ASP A 25 17.58 1.85 -4.34
N LEU A 26 16.62 1.35 -3.58
CA LEU A 26 16.77 0.87 -2.21
C LEU A 26 16.28 -0.58 -2.11
N THR A 27 16.47 -1.38 -3.17
CA THR A 27 16.14 -2.81 -3.20
C THR A 27 17.05 -3.63 -2.28
N ASP A 28 16.52 -4.74 -1.76
CA ASP A 28 17.24 -5.70 -0.91
C ASP A 28 18.02 -5.06 0.25
N CYS A 29 17.47 -3.98 0.83
CA CYS A 29 18.09 -3.25 1.94
C CYS A 29 17.50 -3.70 3.28
N ARG A 30 18.33 -3.73 4.32
CA ARG A 30 17.87 -3.78 5.71
C ARG A 30 18.02 -2.38 6.29
N ILE A 31 16.89 -1.79 6.63
CA ILE A 31 16.76 -0.40 7.03
C ILE A 31 16.53 -0.33 8.53
N SER A 32 17.50 0.25 9.21
CA SER A 32 17.50 0.41 10.67
C SER A 32 17.27 1.87 11.08
N GLY A 33 16.58 2.07 12.20
CA GLY A 33 16.16 3.37 12.71
C GLY A 33 14.78 3.76 12.21
N GLU A 34 14.08 4.57 13.01
CA GLU A 34 12.77 5.13 12.66
C GLU A 34 12.89 6.03 11.42
N LEU A 35 12.15 5.70 10.36
CA LEU A 35 12.09 6.49 9.15
C LEU A 35 10.85 7.40 9.18
N SER A 36 11.06 8.69 9.44
CA SER A 36 10.01 9.70 9.38
C SER A 36 10.28 10.71 8.26
N VAL A 37 9.38 10.72 7.27
CA VAL A 37 9.42 11.58 6.07
C VAL A 37 8.00 12.09 5.81
N THR A 38 7.58 13.12 6.55
CA THR A 38 6.18 13.58 6.60
C THR A 38 5.97 14.93 5.92
N GLY A 39 4.83 15.10 5.26
CA GLY A 39 4.39 16.36 4.64
C GLY A 39 5.29 16.89 3.51
N VAL A 40 6.04 16.02 2.82
CA VAL A 40 6.99 16.42 1.78
C VAL A 40 6.78 15.67 0.47
N ASP A 41 7.33 16.22 -0.61
CA ASP A 41 7.45 15.51 -1.89
C ASP A 41 8.59 14.47 -1.81
N ILE A 42 8.30 13.26 -2.28
CA ILE A 42 9.22 12.12 -2.32
C ILE A 42 9.40 11.70 -3.77
N CYS A 43 10.64 11.45 -4.19
CA CYS A 43 10.94 10.96 -5.53
C CYS A 43 10.43 9.53 -5.76
N GLY A 44 10.46 9.03 -7.00
CA GLY A 44 10.19 7.61 -7.25
C GLY A 44 11.18 6.74 -6.47
N VAL A 45 10.74 5.60 -5.96
CA VAL A 45 11.59 4.72 -5.14
C VAL A 45 11.25 3.24 -5.32
N ASP A 46 12.29 2.42 -5.29
CA ASP A 46 12.21 0.96 -5.21
C ASP A 46 12.72 0.44 -3.86
N PHE A 47 11.82 -0.11 -3.05
CA PHE A 47 12.10 -0.84 -1.82
C PHE A 47 11.88 -2.35 -1.98
N THR A 48 11.94 -2.89 -3.20
CA THR A 48 11.65 -4.30 -3.45
C THR A 48 12.57 -5.20 -2.62
N GLY A 49 11.98 -6.16 -1.88
CA GLY A 49 12.72 -7.11 -1.05
C GLY A 49 13.36 -6.51 0.22
N SER A 50 13.14 -5.22 0.49
CA SER A 50 13.73 -4.53 1.64
C SER A 50 12.98 -4.80 2.94
N VAL A 51 13.69 -4.65 4.05
CA VAL A 51 13.19 -4.88 5.41
C VAL A 51 13.34 -3.60 6.21
N PHE A 52 12.23 -3.08 6.74
CA PHE A 52 12.23 -2.00 7.72
C PHE A 52 12.09 -2.62 9.12
N GLU A 53 13.12 -2.47 9.95
CA GLU A 53 13.16 -3.05 11.29
C GLU A 53 12.35 -2.22 12.31
N ASP A 54 12.25 -0.92 12.06
CA ASP A 54 11.68 0.10 12.93
C ASP A 54 10.44 0.77 12.27
N PRO A 55 9.69 1.63 13.00
CA PRO A 55 8.53 2.30 12.44
C PRO A 55 8.85 3.17 11.22
N VAL A 56 7.89 3.25 10.30
CA VAL A 56 7.97 4.09 9.10
C VAL A 56 6.76 5.03 9.06
N ASP A 57 7.01 6.32 8.85
CA ASP A 57 5.98 7.35 8.79
C ASP A 57 6.17 8.27 7.56
N PHE A 58 5.21 8.18 6.64
CA PHE A 58 5.09 9.00 5.45
C PHE A 58 3.90 9.98 5.51
N THR A 59 3.31 10.21 6.68
CA THR A 59 2.06 10.96 6.83
C THR A 59 2.06 12.27 6.03
N GLY A 60 1.03 12.44 5.18
CA GLY A 60 0.82 13.66 4.40
C GLY A 60 1.82 13.90 3.27
N SER A 61 2.74 12.97 2.99
CA SER A 61 3.74 13.11 1.93
C SER A 61 3.17 12.73 0.55
N THR A 62 3.85 13.18 -0.51
CA THR A 62 3.47 12.88 -1.91
C THR A 62 4.59 12.13 -2.61
N PHE A 63 4.36 10.87 -2.99
CA PHE A 63 5.24 10.14 -3.89
C PHE A 63 4.99 10.59 -5.33
N GLN A 64 5.98 11.26 -5.93
CA GLN A 64 5.86 11.87 -7.25
C GLN A 64 6.06 10.87 -8.39
N GLY A 65 6.85 9.82 -8.15
CA GLY A 65 7.14 8.75 -9.10
C GLY A 65 6.46 7.43 -8.79
N LEU A 66 6.91 6.36 -9.46
CA LEU A 66 6.51 5.00 -9.12
C LEU A 66 6.98 4.64 -7.71
N SER A 67 6.12 3.97 -6.96
CA SER A 67 6.37 3.60 -5.56
C SER A 67 6.31 2.09 -5.41
N TRP A 68 7.48 1.46 -5.39
CA TRP A 68 7.59 0.00 -5.33
C TRP A 68 7.97 -0.46 -3.92
N PHE A 69 7.04 -1.15 -3.28
CA PHE A 69 7.15 -1.81 -1.98
C PHE A 69 6.92 -3.33 -2.12
N LYS A 70 7.25 -3.89 -3.28
CA LYS A 70 7.03 -5.31 -3.58
C LYS A 70 7.89 -6.17 -2.65
N GLU A 71 7.33 -7.22 -2.07
CA GLU A 71 8.07 -8.15 -1.19
C GLU A 71 8.75 -7.44 0.01
N VAL A 72 8.33 -6.21 0.33
CA VAL A 72 8.85 -5.47 1.49
C VAL A 72 8.37 -6.13 2.77
N ARG A 73 9.21 -6.14 3.81
CA ARG A 73 8.79 -6.50 5.16
C ARG A 73 8.91 -5.29 6.09
N ILE A 74 7.81 -4.83 6.66
CA ILE A 74 7.82 -3.81 7.71
C ILE A 74 7.52 -4.50 9.04
N ALA A 75 8.56 -4.59 9.88
CA ALA A 75 8.50 -5.31 11.16
C ALA A 75 7.75 -4.53 12.25
N SER A 76 7.58 -3.22 12.06
CA SER A 76 6.91 -2.31 12.98
C SER A 76 5.72 -1.61 12.31
N ALA A 77 5.19 -0.56 12.94
CA ALA A 77 4.07 0.21 12.41
C ALA A 77 4.47 0.96 11.12
N ALA A 78 3.57 0.96 10.13
CA ALA A 78 3.73 1.70 8.88
C ALA A 78 2.60 2.71 8.73
N ASN A 79 2.93 3.99 8.64
CA ASN A 79 1.95 5.06 8.53
C ASN A 79 2.05 5.76 7.17
N PHE A 80 1.03 5.57 6.36
CA PHE A 80 0.80 6.21 5.05
C PHE A 80 -0.47 7.08 5.09
N THR A 81 -0.89 7.54 6.26
CA THR A 81 -2.09 8.37 6.41
C THR A 81 -1.95 9.65 5.59
N ARG A 82 -2.96 10.00 4.79
CA ARG A 82 -2.98 11.17 3.89
C ARG A 82 -1.83 11.21 2.88
N VAL A 83 -1.21 10.08 2.58
CA VAL A 83 -0.20 9.99 1.52
C VAL A 83 -0.87 10.11 0.16
N CYS A 84 -0.25 10.86 -0.75
CA CYS A 84 -0.61 10.87 -2.16
C CYS A 84 0.41 10.04 -2.96
N PHE A 85 -0.05 8.96 -3.60
CA PHE A 85 0.70 8.24 -4.61
C PHE A 85 0.30 8.76 -5.99
N SER A 86 1.16 9.60 -6.59
CA SER A 86 0.87 10.27 -7.87
C SER A 86 0.87 9.33 -9.08
N ASN A 87 1.43 8.13 -8.93
CA ASN A 87 1.50 7.06 -9.92
C ASN A 87 1.17 5.72 -9.24
N ASP A 88 1.43 4.61 -9.94
CA ASP A 88 1.22 3.27 -9.40
C ASP A 88 1.97 3.05 -8.07
N ALA A 89 1.24 2.53 -7.09
CA ALA A 89 1.75 2.11 -5.79
C ALA A 89 1.64 0.59 -5.69
N ARG A 90 2.77 -0.08 -5.49
CA ARG A 90 2.89 -1.55 -5.59
C ARG A 90 3.38 -2.12 -4.28
N PHE A 91 2.50 -2.79 -3.55
CA PHE A 91 2.75 -3.51 -2.30
C PHE A 91 2.62 -5.03 -2.49
N ASP A 92 2.76 -5.52 -3.72
CA ASP A 92 2.63 -6.94 -4.05
C ASP A 92 3.51 -7.79 -3.10
N ARG A 93 2.93 -8.76 -2.40
CA ARG A 93 3.63 -9.64 -1.45
C ARG A 93 4.29 -8.93 -0.25
N ALA A 94 3.90 -7.69 0.04
CA ALA A 94 4.36 -7.00 1.23
C ALA A 94 3.91 -7.71 2.51
N GLN A 95 4.74 -7.63 3.54
CA GLN A 95 4.46 -8.18 4.87
C GLN A 95 4.41 -7.06 5.89
N PHE A 96 3.25 -6.87 6.51
CA PHE A 96 3.03 -5.90 7.57
C PHE A 96 2.83 -6.64 8.90
N VAL A 97 3.88 -6.63 9.73
CA VAL A 97 3.88 -7.36 11.01
C VAL A 97 3.04 -6.63 12.07
N ARG A 98 2.99 -5.30 11.99
CA ARG A 98 2.12 -4.45 12.81
C ARG A 98 1.13 -3.70 11.92
N ALA A 99 0.45 -2.70 12.48
CA ALA A 99 -0.53 -1.93 11.74
C ALA A 99 0.10 -1.20 10.54
N ALA A 100 -0.58 -1.24 9.40
CA ALA A 100 -0.29 -0.44 8.22
C ALA A 100 -1.51 0.43 7.90
N LEU A 101 -1.35 1.75 8.04
CA LEU A 101 -2.44 2.71 7.93
C LEU A 101 -2.29 3.50 6.63
N PHE A 102 -3.27 3.40 5.74
CA PHE A 102 -3.41 4.16 4.50
C PHE A 102 -4.65 5.06 4.56
N ASP A 103 -5.00 5.51 5.77
CA ASP A 103 -6.21 6.30 5.99
C ASP A 103 -6.13 7.63 5.25
N ASP A 104 -7.21 8.03 4.59
CA ASP A 104 -7.29 9.22 3.74
C ASP A 104 -6.20 9.27 2.64
N ALA A 105 -5.58 8.13 2.29
CA ALA A 105 -4.57 8.10 1.23
C ALA A 105 -5.21 8.24 -0.15
N ASP A 106 -4.47 8.84 -1.08
CA ASP A 106 -4.89 9.09 -2.44
C ASP A 106 -4.02 8.30 -3.41
N PHE A 107 -4.62 7.32 -4.11
CA PHE A 107 -3.98 6.51 -5.12
C PHE A 107 -4.41 6.99 -6.51
N ARG A 108 -3.55 7.78 -7.17
CA ARG A 108 -3.82 8.35 -8.50
C ARG A 108 -3.58 7.35 -9.64
N GLY A 109 -2.75 6.34 -9.41
CA GLY A 109 -2.53 5.20 -10.30
C GLY A 109 -3.20 3.92 -9.80
N VAL A 110 -2.68 2.77 -10.24
CA VAL A 110 -3.07 1.45 -9.71
C VAL A 110 -2.50 1.27 -8.31
N ALA A 111 -3.34 0.84 -7.37
CA ALA A 111 -2.95 0.44 -6.03
C ALA A 111 -2.98 -1.09 -5.92
N CYS A 112 -1.80 -1.73 -5.91
CA CYS A 112 -1.71 -3.18 -5.86
C CYS A 112 -1.26 -3.65 -4.48
N PHE A 113 -2.13 -4.36 -3.77
CA PHE A 113 -1.87 -5.03 -2.49
C PHE A 113 -2.08 -6.53 -2.63
N ASP A 114 -1.76 -7.11 -3.79
CA ASP A 114 -1.91 -8.54 -4.02
C ASP A 114 -0.97 -9.35 -3.12
N ARG A 115 -1.48 -10.44 -2.56
CA ARG A 115 -0.73 -11.41 -1.75
C ARG A 115 -0.04 -10.79 -0.53
N ILE A 116 -0.56 -9.69 0.00
CA ILE A 116 0.00 -9.15 1.25
C ILE A 116 -0.27 -10.11 2.40
N LEU A 117 0.65 -10.11 3.38
CA LEU A 117 0.46 -10.75 4.67
C LEU A 117 0.36 -9.65 5.74
N GLY A 118 -0.84 -9.43 6.25
CA GLY A 118 -1.10 -8.48 7.34
C GLY A 118 -1.29 -9.22 8.67
N GLU A 119 -0.30 -9.19 9.56
CA GLU A 119 -0.47 -9.68 10.94
C GLU A 119 -1.16 -8.62 11.83
N GLY A 120 -0.97 -7.35 11.51
CA GLY A 120 -1.66 -6.22 12.11
C GLY A 120 -2.91 -5.78 11.33
N ILE A 121 -3.47 -4.64 11.75
CA ILE A 121 -4.56 -3.98 11.03
C ILE A 121 -4.03 -3.43 9.71
N ILE A 122 -4.75 -3.66 8.62
CA ILE A 122 -4.56 -2.96 7.34
C ILE A 122 -5.76 -2.03 7.18
N SER A 123 -5.53 -0.73 7.24
CA SER A 123 -6.62 0.26 7.11
C SER A 123 -6.43 1.09 5.85
N LEU A 124 -7.50 1.25 5.08
CA LEU A 124 -7.61 2.20 3.98
C LEU A 124 -8.85 3.08 4.16
N ARG A 125 -9.17 3.42 5.41
CA ARG A 125 -10.36 4.21 5.75
C ARG A 125 -10.32 5.55 5.04
N GLY A 126 -11.39 5.94 4.36
CA GLY A 126 -11.46 7.22 3.65
C GLY A 126 -10.50 7.34 2.45
N ALA A 127 -9.74 6.28 2.12
CA ALA A 127 -8.82 6.31 1.00
C ALA A 127 -9.56 6.45 -0.33
N VAL A 128 -8.94 7.12 -1.29
CA VAL A 128 -9.48 7.30 -2.63
C VAL A 128 -8.58 6.59 -3.63
N ALA A 129 -9.13 5.62 -4.37
CA ALA A 129 -8.44 4.97 -5.47
C ALA A 129 -9.06 5.41 -6.80
N TYR A 130 -8.30 6.18 -7.58
CA TYR A 130 -8.71 6.62 -8.92
C TYR A 130 -8.52 5.50 -9.95
N GLY A 131 -7.42 4.75 -9.84
CA GLY A 131 -7.20 3.50 -10.56
C GLY A 131 -7.83 2.31 -9.86
N ASN A 132 -7.45 1.11 -10.32
CA ASN A 132 -7.88 -0.13 -9.70
C ASN A 132 -7.18 -0.33 -8.36
N LEU A 133 -7.93 -0.80 -7.36
CA LEU A 133 -7.38 -1.31 -6.12
C LEU A 133 -7.44 -2.84 -6.14
N SER A 134 -6.32 -3.52 -5.90
CA SER A 134 -6.28 -4.98 -5.87
C SER A 134 -5.75 -5.50 -4.55
N LEU A 135 -6.37 -6.54 -4.02
CA LEU A 135 -6.08 -7.27 -2.78
C LEU A 135 -6.09 -8.79 -3.06
N ALA A 136 -5.84 -9.21 -4.30
CA ALA A 136 -5.99 -10.60 -4.70
C ALA A 136 -5.06 -11.51 -3.89
N ASP A 137 -5.58 -12.64 -3.41
CA ASP A 137 -4.89 -13.64 -2.61
C ASP A 137 -4.27 -13.10 -1.30
N SER A 138 -4.71 -11.95 -0.82
CA SER A 138 -4.18 -11.33 0.40
C SER A 138 -4.71 -12.00 1.67
N GLN A 139 -3.84 -12.12 2.67
CA GLN A 139 -4.16 -12.73 3.96
C GLN A 139 -3.98 -11.70 5.06
N ILE A 140 -5.10 -11.21 5.59
CA ILE A 140 -5.13 -10.27 6.70
C ILE A 140 -5.57 -11.01 7.96
N ASN A 141 -4.59 -11.38 8.78
CA ASN A 141 -4.82 -12.15 10.02
C ASN A 141 -5.47 -11.34 11.14
N ASN A 142 -5.76 -10.06 10.92
CA ASN A 142 -6.46 -9.24 11.89
C ASN A 142 -7.65 -8.55 11.23
N LEU A 143 -7.57 -7.26 10.96
CA LEU A 143 -8.66 -6.46 10.44
C LEU A 143 -8.23 -5.76 9.15
N LEU A 144 -9.09 -5.84 8.13
CA LEU A 144 -9.03 -5.03 6.93
C LEU A 144 -10.16 -3.98 7.02
N GLU A 145 -9.81 -2.70 7.17
CA GLU A 145 -10.77 -1.60 7.20
C GLU A 145 -10.79 -0.88 5.85
N LEU A 146 -11.98 -0.71 5.26
CA LEU A 146 -12.18 0.05 4.03
C LEU A 146 -13.23 1.17 4.22
N ASP A 147 -13.65 1.43 5.46
CA ASP A 147 -14.76 2.34 5.75
C ASP A 147 -14.57 3.73 5.13
N GLY A 148 -15.58 4.22 4.42
CA GLY A 148 -15.55 5.51 3.73
C GLY A 148 -14.60 5.59 2.52
N ALA A 149 -13.94 4.49 2.14
CA ALA A 149 -13.09 4.47 0.96
C ALA A 149 -13.92 4.69 -0.32
N THR A 150 -13.34 5.41 -1.29
CA THR A 150 -13.93 5.66 -2.61
C THR A 150 -13.08 5.00 -3.68
N LEU A 151 -13.62 3.99 -4.35
CA LEU A 151 -12.92 3.16 -5.33
C LEU A 151 -13.52 3.41 -6.73
N MET A 152 -12.87 4.29 -7.49
CA MET A 152 -13.35 4.72 -8.80
C MET A 152 -13.01 3.72 -9.91
N GLY A 153 -11.80 3.16 -9.92
CA GLY A 153 -11.38 2.16 -10.92
C GLY A 153 -11.96 0.76 -10.68
N GLY A 154 -12.36 0.48 -9.45
CA GLY A 154 -12.89 -0.82 -9.02
C GLY A 154 -11.99 -1.50 -8.00
N ILE A 155 -12.45 -2.64 -7.50
CA ILE A 155 -11.77 -3.46 -6.50
C ILE A 155 -11.70 -4.93 -6.95
N TRP A 156 -10.51 -5.51 -6.88
CA TRP A 156 -10.24 -6.92 -7.13
C TRP A 156 -9.76 -7.58 -5.84
N MET A 157 -10.46 -8.60 -5.37
CA MET A 157 -10.14 -9.32 -4.14
C MET A 157 -10.45 -10.83 -4.21
N PRO A 158 -10.23 -11.53 -5.34
CA PRO A 158 -10.35 -12.99 -5.35
C PRO A 158 -9.31 -13.59 -4.39
N GLY A 159 -9.68 -14.61 -3.62
CA GLY A 159 -8.81 -15.24 -2.63
C GLY A 159 -8.43 -14.37 -1.42
N CYS A 160 -8.91 -13.12 -1.34
CA CYS A 160 -8.62 -12.25 -0.19
C CYS A 160 -9.37 -12.75 1.05
N SER A 161 -8.66 -12.82 2.16
CA SER A 161 -9.21 -13.25 3.45
C SER A 161 -8.83 -12.27 4.55
N ALA A 162 -9.78 -12.00 5.45
CA ALA A 162 -9.56 -11.24 6.68
C ALA A 162 -10.21 -11.96 7.87
N GLN A 163 -9.55 -11.99 9.04
CA GLN A 163 -10.11 -12.66 10.23
C GLN A 163 -11.36 -11.95 10.79
N SER A 164 -11.39 -10.62 10.69
CA SER A 164 -12.54 -9.81 11.08
C SER A 164 -13.28 -9.29 9.84
N SER A 165 -14.58 -8.99 10.00
CA SER A 165 -15.45 -8.55 8.91
C SER A 165 -14.82 -7.45 8.07
N MET A 166 -14.76 -7.66 6.74
CA MET A 166 -14.43 -6.61 5.78
C MET A 166 -15.59 -5.62 5.78
N ALA A 167 -15.42 -4.46 6.42
CA ALA A 167 -16.44 -3.42 6.44
C ALA A 167 -16.46 -2.73 5.07
N LEU A 168 -17.28 -3.26 4.15
CA LEU A 168 -17.58 -2.64 2.85
C LEU A 168 -18.82 -1.76 2.91
N ASP A 169 -19.55 -1.76 4.03
CA ASP A 169 -20.88 -1.15 4.18
C ASP A 169 -20.88 0.36 3.87
N THR A 170 -19.72 1.01 4.01
CA THR A 170 -19.55 2.44 3.74
C THR A 170 -18.60 2.75 2.58
N CYS A 171 -18.09 1.73 1.88
CA CYS A 171 -17.29 1.94 0.66
C CYS A 171 -18.17 2.40 -0.50
N LEU A 172 -17.72 3.43 -1.20
CA LEU A 172 -18.29 3.80 -2.50
C LEU A 172 -17.44 3.17 -3.61
N VAL A 173 -17.99 2.17 -4.30
CA VAL A 173 -17.33 1.59 -5.49
C VAL A 173 -18.08 2.02 -6.75
N GLN A 174 -17.39 2.73 -7.65
CA GLN A 174 -17.95 3.13 -8.94
C GLN A 174 -17.52 2.17 -10.07
N GLY A 175 -16.36 1.55 -9.92
CA GLY A 175 -15.82 0.58 -10.88
C GLY A 175 -16.36 -0.85 -10.67
N ARG A 176 -15.68 -1.82 -11.28
CA ARG A 176 -16.02 -3.25 -11.13
C ARG A 176 -15.65 -3.74 -9.73
N ILE A 177 -16.50 -4.61 -9.16
CA ILE A 177 -16.18 -5.40 -7.98
C ILE A 177 -15.93 -6.83 -8.47
N GLU A 178 -14.76 -7.38 -8.12
CA GLU A 178 -14.42 -8.78 -8.40
C GLU A 178 -13.94 -9.46 -7.12
N SER A 179 -14.69 -10.47 -6.69
CA SER A 179 -14.39 -11.34 -5.53
C SER A 179 -14.62 -12.80 -5.93
N ASP A 180 -14.31 -13.76 -5.04
CA ASP A 180 -14.57 -15.18 -5.29
C ASP A 180 -16.08 -15.44 -5.47
N GLY A 181 -16.52 -15.42 -6.73
CA GLY A 181 -17.74 -15.97 -7.31
C GLY A 181 -19.08 -15.69 -6.61
N GLU A 182 -19.91 -14.84 -7.24
CA GLU A 182 -21.21 -15.33 -7.70
C GLU A 182 -21.07 -15.73 -9.18
N PRO A 183 -21.61 -16.88 -9.63
CA PRO A 183 -21.75 -17.11 -11.07
C PRO A 183 -22.65 -16.02 -11.68
N PRO A 184 -22.56 -15.73 -12.99
CA PRO A 184 -23.46 -14.78 -13.63
C PRO A 184 -24.91 -15.21 -13.34
N ALA A 185 -25.68 -14.32 -12.71
CA ALA A 185 -27.11 -14.49 -12.53
C ALA A 185 -27.70 -14.89 -13.89
N GLY A 186 -28.33 -16.07 -13.91
CA GLY A 186 -28.71 -16.75 -15.14
C GLY A 186 -29.48 -15.84 -16.10
N SER A 187 -29.24 -16.07 -17.39
CA SER A 187 -30.23 -15.77 -18.41
C SER A 187 -31.52 -16.50 -18.04
N ALA A 188 -32.48 -15.78 -17.48
CA ALA A 188 -33.86 -16.22 -17.51
C ALA A 188 -34.31 -16.17 -18.97
N ALA A 189 -34.90 -17.28 -19.40
CA ALA A 189 -35.37 -17.58 -20.75
C ALA A 189 -36.40 -16.57 -21.29
#